data_AF-A0A8C4NG55-F1
#
_entry.id   AF-A0A8C4NG55-F1
#
_cell.length_a   1.000
_cell.length_b   1.000
_cell.length_c   1.000
_cell.angle_alpha   90.00
_cell.angle_beta   90.00
_cell.angle_gamma   90.00
#
_symmetry.space_group_name_H-M   'P 1'
#
loop_
_entity.id
_entity.type
_entity.pdbx_description
1 polymer ?
#
loop_
_entity_poly.entity_id
_entity_poly.type
_entity_poly.pdbx_seq_one_letter_code
_entity_poly.pdbx_strand_id
1 'polypeptide(L)'
;MATDQGDSSSFLQLPPELLSRILCELPGPSVAVVACTCRLLRAAASLDSVWRHRCRAEYRVWVAKQSMVDAGVCFRELYTNLLYPYKQILGLWQPLIGPYGGLLNVVVEGYWILGWMYMPPRDPRVSEPMRRKPLFRISLGALGTTQVHCMYGHNGPHMAHIQISTNNEFSTKCVQTDFHRMSGGRQEGASRTFA
;
A
#
# COMPACT_ATOMS: atom_id res chain seq x y z
N MET A 1 -28.63 -47.94 -29.86
CA MET A 1 -29.36 -46.66 -29.95
C MET A 1 -28.97 -45.81 -28.75
N ALA A 2 -28.40 -44.65 -29.03
CA ALA A 2 -28.09 -43.52 -28.15
C ALA A 2 -27.29 -43.78 -26.86
N THR A 3 -25.96 -43.66 -26.96
CA THR A 3 -25.11 -43.25 -25.84
C THR A 3 -25.29 -41.74 -25.64
N ASP A 4 -25.89 -41.37 -24.51
CA ASP A 4 -25.98 -39.98 -24.05
C ASP A 4 -24.57 -39.51 -23.62
N GLN A 5 -23.85 -38.86 -24.53
CA GLN A 5 -22.61 -38.16 -24.21
C GLN A 5 -22.98 -36.87 -23.48
N GLY A 6 -23.02 -36.94 -22.15
CA GLY A 6 -23.02 -35.75 -21.30
C GLY A 6 -21.74 -34.98 -21.54
N ASP A 7 -21.80 -33.98 -22.43
CA ASP A 7 -20.74 -32.99 -22.62
C ASP A 7 -20.71 -32.09 -21.38
N SER A 8 -20.12 -32.60 -20.30
CA SER A 8 -19.90 -31.84 -19.07
C SER A 8 -18.79 -30.84 -19.36
N SER A 9 -19.14 -29.67 -19.89
CA SER A 9 -18.23 -28.55 -20.14
C SER A 9 -17.46 -28.22 -18.86
N SER A 10 -16.23 -28.70 -18.77
CA SER A 10 -15.39 -28.50 -17.60
C SER A 10 -14.88 -27.07 -17.61
N PHE A 11 -14.86 -26.40 -16.44
CA PHE A 11 -14.31 -25.05 -16.30
C PHE A 11 -12.90 -24.90 -16.90
N LEU A 12 -12.12 -25.98 -16.90
CA LEU A 12 -10.76 -26.02 -17.44
C LEU A 12 -10.68 -26.08 -18.98
N GLN A 13 -11.79 -26.31 -19.66
CA GLN A 13 -11.88 -26.29 -21.13
C GLN A 13 -12.09 -24.87 -21.67
N LEU A 14 -12.33 -23.89 -20.80
CA LEU A 14 -12.46 -22.49 -21.19
C LEU A 14 -11.13 -21.93 -21.73
N PRO A 15 -11.17 -21.08 -22.76
CA PRO A 15 -10.01 -20.32 -23.21
C PRO A 15 -9.36 -19.52 -22.07
N PRO A 16 -8.03 -19.36 -22.08
CA PRO A 16 -7.29 -18.68 -21.02
C PRO A 16 -7.72 -17.21 -20.82
N GLU A 17 -8.24 -16.56 -21.85
CA GLU A 17 -8.79 -15.20 -21.80
C GLU A 17 -10.02 -15.14 -20.91
N LEU A 18 -10.96 -16.10 -21.08
CA LEU A 18 -12.17 -16.18 -20.26
C LEU A 18 -11.82 -16.55 -18.82
N LEU A 19 -10.88 -17.48 -18.63
CA LEU A 19 -10.38 -17.80 -17.30
C LEU A 19 -9.80 -16.56 -16.61
N SER A 20 -8.93 -15.81 -17.29
CA SER A 20 -8.34 -14.58 -16.73
C SER A 20 -9.39 -13.53 -16.40
N ARG A 21 -10.45 -13.40 -17.22
CA ARG A 21 -11.57 -12.49 -16.98
C ARG A 21 -12.38 -12.89 -15.75
N ILE A 22 -12.68 -14.18 -15.58
CA ILE A 22 -13.37 -14.70 -14.39
C ILE A 22 -12.53 -14.45 -13.13
N LEU A 23 -11.21 -14.68 -13.21
CA LEU A 23 -10.30 -14.41 -12.09
C LEU A 23 -10.22 -12.93 -11.71
N CYS A 24 -10.44 -12.00 -12.65
CA CYS A 24 -10.48 -10.57 -12.34
C CYS A 24 -11.63 -10.20 -11.39
N GLU A 25 -12.76 -10.92 -11.48
CA GLU A 25 -13.96 -10.66 -10.67
C GLU A 25 -13.82 -11.22 -9.23
N LEU A 26 -12.94 -12.19 -9.02
CA LEU A 26 -12.71 -12.79 -7.70
C LEU A 26 -11.87 -11.91 -6.76
N PRO A 27 -12.13 -11.89 -5.44
CA PRO A 27 -11.25 -11.27 -4.44
C PRO A 27 -9.80 -11.77 -4.56
N GLY A 28 -8.82 -10.88 -4.38
CA GLY A 28 -7.40 -11.25 -4.51
C GLY A 28 -6.96 -12.46 -3.68
N PRO A 29 -7.43 -12.65 -2.43
CA PRO A 29 -7.13 -13.87 -1.65
C PRO A 29 -7.69 -15.14 -2.32
N SER A 30 -8.88 -15.06 -2.91
CA SER A 30 -9.49 -16.18 -3.63
C SER A 30 -8.72 -16.50 -4.92
N VAL A 31 -8.19 -15.49 -5.62
CA VAL A 31 -7.32 -15.70 -6.79
C VAL A 31 -6.07 -16.49 -6.40
N ALA A 32 -5.46 -16.20 -5.24
CA ALA A 32 -4.30 -16.95 -4.74
C ALA A 32 -4.64 -18.41 -4.43
N VAL A 33 -5.82 -18.67 -3.84
CA VAL A 33 -6.31 -20.05 -3.60
C VAL A 33 -6.53 -20.79 -4.92
N VAL A 34 -7.15 -20.15 -5.91
CA VAL A 34 -7.41 -20.75 -7.23
C VAL A 34 -6.09 -21.08 -7.95
N ALA A 35 -5.06 -20.24 -7.82
CA ALA A 35 -3.74 -20.48 -8.39
C ALA A 35 -3.03 -21.74 -7.84
N CYS A 36 -3.48 -22.27 -6.70
CA CYS A 36 -2.94 -23.49 -6.09
C CYS A 36 -3.60 -24.77 -6.61
N THR A 37 -4.73 -24.68 -7.33
CA THR A 37 -5.52 -25.85 -7.72
C THR A 37 -4.95 -26.61 -8.92
N CYS A 38 -4.53 -25.91 -9.99
CA CYS A 38 -3.96 -26.54 -11.18
C CYS A 38 -2.97 -25.62 -11.93
N ARG A 39 -2.19 -26.19 -12.87
CA ARG A 39 -1.18 -25.44 -13.65
C ARG A 39 -1.80 -24.39 -14.57
N LEU A 40 -2.95 -24.69 -15.18
CA LEU A 40 -3.68 -23.78 -16.07
C LEU A 40 -4.13 -22.53 -15.30
N LEU A 41 -4.77 -22.73 -14.15
CA LEU A 41 -5.26 -21.64 -13.30
C LEU A 41 -4.12 -20.87 -12.63
N ARG A 42 -3.01 -21.54 -12.30
CA ARG A 42 -1.78 -20.86 -11.88
C ARG A 42 -1.24 -19.94 -12.96
N ALA A 43 -1.18 -20.39 -14.21
CA ALA A 43 -0.72 -19.57 -15.33
C ALA A 43 -1.65 -18.37 -15.57
N ALA A 44 -2.97 -18.59 -15.57
CA ALA A 44 -3.96 -17.53 -15.72
C ALA A 44 -3.92 -16.52 -14.56
N ALA A 45 -3.79 -16.99 -13.31
CA ALA A 45 -3.65 -16.12 -12.13
C ALA A 45 -2.31 -15.40 -12.06
N SER A 46 -1.28 -15.88 -12.76
CA SER A 46 0.04 -15.22 -12.80
C SER A 46 0.07 -14.01 -13.74
N LEU A 47 -0.97 -13.81 -14.55
CA LEU A 47 -1.07 -12.66 -15.45
C LEU A 47 -1.18 -11.35 -14.66
N ASP A 48 -0.29 -10.42 -14.97
CA ASP A 48 -0.21 -9.12 -14.30
C ASP A 48 -1.47 -8.26 -14.53
N SER A 49 -2.20 -8.50 -15.62
CA SER A 49 -3.49 -7.85 -15.90
C SER A 49 -4.56 -8.16 -14.85
N VAL A 50 -4.58 -9.39 -14.29
CA VAL A 50 -5.51 -9.80 -13.24
C VAL A 50 -5.22 -9.00 -11.97
N TRP A 51 -3.96 -8.96 -11.55
CA TRP A 51 -3.55 -8.20 -10.36
C TRP A 51 -3.72 -6.69 -10.53
N ARG A 52 -3.46 -6.16 -11.72
CA ARG A 52 -3.77 -4.75 -12.05
C ARG A 52 -5.25 -4.43 -11.83
N HIS A 53 -6.13 -5.32 -12.29
CA HIS A 53 -7.57 -5.17 -12.07
C HIS A 53 -7.91 -5.21 -10.58
N ARG A 54 -7.33 -6.15 -9.81
CA ARG A 54 -7.55 -6.25 -8.36
C ARG A 54 -7.04 -5.04 -7.59
N CYS A 55 -5.84 -4.53 -7.87
CA CYS A 55 -5.30 -3.32 -7.25
C CYS A 55 -6.23 -2.11 -7.44
N ARG A 56 -6.84 -1.99 -8.64
CA ARG A 56 -7.79 -0.92 -8.93
C ARG A 56 -9.15 -1.13 -8.26
N ALA A 57 -9.67 -2.35 -8.31
CA ALA A 57 -10.99 -2.67 -7.75
C ALA A 57 -11.03 -2.59 -6.21
N GLU A 58 -9.99 -3.09 -5.54
CA GLU A 58 -9.97 -3.17 -4.07
C GLU A 58 -9.34 -1.93 -3.41
N TYR A 59 -8.24 -1.42 -3.96
CA TYR A 59 -7.44 -0.36 -3.32
C TYR A 59 -7.49 0.98 -4.07
N ARG A 60 -8.30 1.08 -5.13
CA ARG A 60 -8.44 2.29 -5.96
C ARG A 60 -7.10 2.81 -6.51
N VAL A 61 -6.18 1.89 -6.80
CA VAL A 61 -4.84 2.22 -7.32
C VAL A 61 -4.92 2.48 -8.82
N TRP A 62 -4.58 3.69 -9.24
CA TRP A 62 -4.56 4.11 -10.64
C TRP A 62 -3.12 4.39 -11.09
N VAL A 63 -2.39 3.33 -11.44
CA VAL A 63 -1.01 3.44 -11.93
C VAL A 63 -0.94 3.05 -13.40
N ALA A 64 -0.25 3.88 -14.18
CA ALA A 64 0.06 3.57 -15.57
C ALA A 64 1.04 2.39 -15.63
N LYS A 65 0.85 1.49 -16.60
CA LYS A 65 1.73 0.33 -16.78
C LYS A 65 3.20 0.77 -16.95
N GLN A 66 3.43 1.88 -17.66
CA GLN A 66 4.78 2.41 -17.88
C GLN A 66 5.48 2.76 -16.57
N SER A 67 4.81 3.44 -15.64
CA SER A 67 5.38 3.82 -14.35
C SER A 67 5.77 2.61 -13.49
N MET A 68 5.06 1.48 -13.62
CA MET A 68 5.41 0.23 -12.96
C MET A 68 6.67 -0.40 -13.57
N VAL A 69 6.79 -0.35 -14.90
CA VAL A 69 7.97 -0.83 -15.63
C VAL A 69 9.21 0.00 -15.28
N ASP A 70 9.07 1.33 -15.24
CA ASP A 70 10.17 2.24 -14.88
C ASP A 70 10.64 2.01 -13.43
N ALA A 71 9.71 1.66 -12.53
CA ALA A 71 10.03 1.29 -11.16
C ALA A 71 10.55 -0.16 -11.02
N GLY A 72 10.44 -0.99 -12.06
CA GLY A 72 10.81 -2.41 -12.02
C GLY A 72 9.90 -3.27 -11.13
N VAL A 73 8.65 -2.86 -10.92
CA VAL A 73 7.68 -3.53 -10.03
C VAL A 73 6.52 -4.09 -10.83
N CYS A 74 6.04 -5.30 -10.51
CA CYS A 74 4.82 -5.85 -11.10
C CYS A 74 3.58 -5.66 -10.19
N PHE A 75 2.37 -5.64 -10.75
CA PHE A 75 1.14 -5.49 -9.97
C PHE A 75 0.90 -6.65 -9.02
N ARG A 76 1.35 -7.86 -9.39
CA ARG A 76 1.30 -9.02 -8.49
C ARG A 76 2.09 -8.76 -7.20
N GLU A 77 3.35 -8.35 -7.31
CA GLU A 77 4.20 -8.03 -6.14
C GLU A 77 3.64 -6.85 -5.35
N LEU A 78 3.13 -5.82 -6.03
CA LEU A 78 2.43 -4.71 -5.38
C LEU A 78 1.28 -5.21 -4.52
N TYR A 79 0.45 -6.11 -5.05
CA TYR A 79 -0.66 -6.67 -4.30
C TYR A 79 -0.19 -7.55 -3.14
N THR A 80 0.68 -8.53 -3.41
CA THR A 80 1.05 -9.57 -2.43
C THR A 80 1.97 -9.07 -1.33
N ASN A 81 2.89 -8.16 -1.66
CA ASN A 81 3.94 -7.74 -0.74
C ASN A 81 3.61 -6.39 -0.08
N LEU A 82 2.86 -5.51 -0.74
CA LEU A 82 2.54 -4.18 -0.21
C LEU A 82 1.08 -4.03 0.21
N LEU A 83 0.12 -4.21 -0.71
CA LEU A 83 -1.28 -3.86 -0.43
C LEU A 83 -1.92 -4.82 0.57
N TYR A 84 -1.81 -6.13 0.32
CA TYR A 84 -2.45 -7.13 1.16
C TYR A 84 -1.88 -7.20 2.59
N PRO A 85 -0.55 -7.17 2.81
CA PRO A 85 0.02 -7.20 4.16
C PRO A 85 -0.28 -5.94 4.97
N TYR A 86 -0.28 -4.77 4.32
CA TYR A 86 -0.52 -3.48 4.97
C TYR A 86 -1.97 -3.00 4.84
N LYS A 87 -2.91 -3.84 4.40
CA LYS A 87 -4.33 -3.44 4.24
C LYS A 87 -4.95 -2.90 5.53
N GLN A 88 -4.52 -3.43 6.68
CA GLN A 88 -5.08 -3.07 7.99
C GLN A 88 -4.70 -1.65 8.42
N ILE A 89 -3.59 -1.11 7.92
CA ILE A 89 -3.14 0.25 8.28
C ILE A 89 -3.71 1.32 7.36
N LEU A 90 -4.40 0.96 6.27
CA LEU A 90 -4.96 1.93 5.33
C LEU A 90 -6.19 2.62 5.95
N GLY A 91 -6.28 3.94 5.77
CA GLY A 91 -7.41 4.75 6.25
C GLY A 91 -7.00 5.86 7.23
N LEU A 92 -7.97 6.31 8.02
CA LEU A 92 -7.82 7.41 8.96
C LEU A 92 -7.48 6.91 10.36
N TRP A 93 -6.54 7.60 10.99
CA TRP A 93 -5.94 7.24 12.27
C TRP A 93 -5.77 8.47 13.16
N GLN A 94 -5.96 8.26 14.46
CA GLN A 94 -5.62 9.23 15.49
C GLN A 94 -4.36 8.75 16.23
N PRO A 95 -3.21 9.44 16.11
CA PRO A 95 -2.03 9.13 16.89
C PRO A 95 -2.26 9.27 18.39
N LEU A 96 -1.79 8.31 19.18
CA LEU A 96 -1.86 8.33 20.64
C LEU A 96 -0.72 9.19 21.24
N ILE A 97 -0.85 10.51 21.11
CA ILE A 97 0.13 11.50 21.63
C ILE A 97 -0.48 12.25 22.82
N GLY A 98 -0.69 11.55 23.94
CA GLY A 98 -1.25 12.12 25.16
C GLY A 98 -2.53 12.92 24.90
N PRO A 99 -2.67 14.16 25.45
CA PRO A 99 -3.86 14.99 25.24
C PRO A 99 -3.91 15.67 23.86
N TYR A 100 -2.83 15.66 23.08
CA TYR A 100 -2.75 16.39 21.81
C TYR A 100 -3.39 15.62 20.66
N GLY A 101 -3.29 14.29 20.67
CA GLY A 101 -3.75 13.45 19.57
C GLY A 101 -3.07 13.80 18.24
N GLY A 102 -3.85 13.78 17.16
CA GLY A 102 -3.43 14.17 15.81
C GLY A 102 -4.34 13.56 14.75
N LEU A 103 -4.11 13.89 13.47
CA LEU A 103 -4.81 13.28 12.35
C LEU A 103 -3.80 12.71 11.36
N LEU A 104 -3.86 11.40 11.14
CA LEU A 104 -3.03 10.66 10.22
C LEU A 104 -3.91 9.95 9.19
N ASN A 105 -3.66 10.17 7.91
CA ASN A 105 -4.32 9.43 6.84
C ASN A 105 -3.28 8.58 6.11
N VAL A 106 -3.46 7.27 6.12
CA VAL A 106 -2.60 6.32 5.42
C VAL A 106 -3.27 5.94 4.11
N VAL A 107 -2.66 6.36 3.01
CA VAL A 107 -3.22 6.22 1.66
C VAL A 107 -2.23 5.53 0.75
N VAL A 108 -2.75 4.89 -0.31
CA VAL A 108 -1.94 4.37 -1.40
C VAL A 108 -1.80 5.46 -2.44
N GLU A 109 -0.57 5.90 -2.71
CA GLU A 109 -0.25 6.85 -3.78
C GLU A 109 0.70 6.19 -4.76
N GLY A 110 0.21 5.91 -5.96
CA GLY A 110 0.99 5.21 -6.97
C GLY A 110 1.30 3.76 -6.54
N TYR A 111 2.59 3.45 -6.39
CA TYR A 111 3.12 2.16 -5.91
C TYR A 111 3.69 2.26 -4.47
N TRP A 112 3.29 3.29 -3.73
CA TRP A 112 3.74 3.57 -2.37
C TRP A 112 2.55 3.62 -1.42
N ILE A 113 2.76 3.29 -0.15
CA ILE A 113 1.84 3.63 0.93
C ILE A 113 2.43 4.81 1.69
N LEU A 114 1.67 5.90 1.83
CA LEU A 114 2.09 7.12 2.50
C LEU A 114 1.22 7.40 3.71
N GLY A 115 1.85 7.66 4.86
CA GLY A 115 1.20 8.18 6.05
C GLY A 115 1.27 9.71 6.08
N TRP A 116 0.17 10.38 5.72
CA TRP A 116 0.06 11.84 5.76
C TRP A 116 -0.46 12.32 7.12
N MET A 117 0.37 13.06 7.85
CA MET A 117 -0.09 13.80 9.02
C MET A 117 -0.70 15.13 8.58
N TYR A 118 -1.91 15.38 9.06
CA TYR A 118 -2.62 16.63 8.89
C TYR A 118 -2.47 17.45 10.17
N MET A 119 -2.07 18.70 9.99
CA MET A 119 -1.91 19.68 11.06
C MET A 119 -2.83 20.88 10.77
N PRO A 120 -3.36 21.53 11.80
CA PRO A 120 -4.17 22.73 11.62
C PRO A 120 -3.35 23.84 10.94
N PRO A 121 -4.02 24.78 10.25
CA PRO A 121 -3.38 26.03 9.84
C PRO A 121 -2.83 26.79 11.05
N ARG A 122 -2.00 27.80 10.81
CA ARG A 122 -1.46 28.57 11.94
C ARG A 122 -2.54 29.46 12.53
N ASP A 123 -2.60 29.49 13.85
CA ASP A 123 -3.49 30.39 14.58
C ASP A 123 -3.29 31.85 14.13
N PRO A 124 -4.36 32.65 13.98
CA PRO A 124 -5.80 32.34 14.14
C PRO A 124 -6.51 31.96 12.82
N ARG A 125 -5.77 31.53 11.80
CA ARG A 125 -6.25 31.45 10.41
C ARG A 125 -7.05 30.17 10.13
N VAL A 126 -8.21 30.03 10.78
CA VAL A 126 -9.05 28.82 10.71
C VAL A 126 -9.57 28.48 9.30
N SER A 127 -9.69 29.48 8.42
CA SER A 127 -10.15 29.29 7.04
C SER A 127 -9.05 28.82 6.07
N GLU A 128 -7.79 28.82 6.50
CA GLU A 128 -6.69 28.31 5.67
C GLU A 128 -6.70 26.78 5.58
N PRO A 129 -6.19 26.21 4.47
CA PRO A 129 -6.13 24.76 4.32
C PRO A 129 -5.24 24.12 5.37
N MET A 130 -5.57 22.87 5.74
CA MET A 130 -4.73 22.07 6.63
C MET A 130 -3.33 21.87 6.03
N ARG A 131 -2.32 21.94 6.89
CA ARG A 131 -0.95 21.62 6.52
C ARG A 131 -0.77 20.11 6.51
N ARG A 132 -0.04 19.60 5.53
CA ARG A 132 0.19 18.16 5.33
C ARG A 132 1.69 17.87 5.37
N LYS A 133 2.10 16.86 6.14
CA LYS A 133 3.50 16.38 6.19
C LYS A 133 3.54 14.85 6.10
N PRO A 134 4.41 14.24 5.28
CA PRO A 134 4.55 12.78 5.27
C PRO A 134 5.31 12.34 6.52
N LEU A 135 4.83 11.31 7.21
CA LEU A 135 5.49 10.71 8.37
C LEU A 135 6.35 9.51 8.02
N PHE A 136 5.80 8.64 7.19
CA PHE A 136 6.46 7.44 6.73
C PHE A 136 5.97 7.08 5.33
N ARG A 137 6.77 6.25 4.67
CA ARG A 137 6.52 5.75 3.34
C ARG A 137 6.89 4.28 3.28
N ILE A 138 5.99 3.45 2.77
CA ILE A 138 6.27 2.04 2.48
C ILE A 138 6.36 1.90 0.97
N SER A 139 7.46 1.34 0.51
CA SER A 139 7.74 1.13 -0.90
C SER A 139 8.18 -0.30 -1.16
N LEU A 140 8.02 -0.76 -2.39
CA LEU A 140 8.73 -1.94 -2.85
C LEU A 140 10.14 -1.52 -3.30
N GLY A 141 11.13 -2.16 -2.72
CA GLY A 141 12.53 -2.09 -3.13
C GLY A 141 12.86 -3.16 -4.17
N ALA A 142 14.15 -3.39 -4.38
CA ALA A 142 14.63 -4.41 -5.31
C ALA A 142 14.09 -5.80 -4.94
N LEU A 143 13.77 -6.60 -5.96
CA LEU A 143 13.31 -7.98 -5.83
C LEU A 143 11.99 -8.12 -5.04
N GLY A 144 11.15 -7.08 -5.01
CA GLY A 144 9.85 -7.10 -4.35
C GLY A 144 9.91 -7.04 -2.82
N THR A 145 11.06 -6.71 -2.23
CA THR A 145 11.20 -6.55 -0.79
C THR A 145 10.55 -5.25 -0.32
N THR A 146 9.77 -5.28 0.76
CA THR A 146 9.14 -4.08 1.32
C THR A 146 10.14 -3.28 2.13
N GLN A 147 10.28 -2.00 1.80
CA GLN A 147 11.09 -1.06 2.56
C GLN A 147 10.19 -0.03 3.23
N VAL A 148 10.41 0.18 4.52
CA VAL A 148 9.70 1.20 5.30
C VAL A 148 10.68 2.31 5.62
N HIS A 149 10.32 3.53 5.21
CA HIS A 149 11.10 4.73 5.42
C HIS A 149 10.36 5.69 6.35
N CYS A 150 11.02 6.21 7.36
CA CYS A 150 10.57 7.39 8.09
C CYS A 150 10.92 8.64 7.28
N MET A 151 9.94 9.53 7.15
CA MET A 151 10.04 10.81 6.43
C MET A 151 10.15 12.00 7.41
N TYR A 152 10.28 11.71 8.71
CA TYR A 152 10.38 12.73 9.75
C TYR A 152 11.79 13.35 9.78
N GLY A 153 11.91 14.55 10.34
CA GLY A 153 13.17 15.28 10.36
C GLY A 153 13.45 16.06 9.07
N HIS A 154 14.73 16.40 8.88
CA HIS A 154 15.21 17.28 7.81
C HIS A 154 16.32 16.64 6.96
N ASN A 155 16.87 15.50 7.39
CA ASN A 155 17.99 14.83 6.73
C ASN A 155 17.53 13.77 5.71
N GLY A 156 16.29 13.89 5.23
CA GLY A 156 15.71 12.99 4.23
C GLY A 156 15.16 11.66 4.76
N PRO A 157 14.67 10.79 3.85
CA PRO A 157 14.11 9.49 4.20
C PRO A 157 15.17 8.55 4.79
N HIS A 158 14.81 7.82 5.84
CA HIS A 158 15.71 6.87 6.53
C HIS A 158 14.93 5.66 7.06
N MET A 159 15.62 4.61 7.50
CA MET A 159 14.98 3.34 7.83
C MET A 159 14.03 3.40 9.03
N ALA A 160 12.91 2.71 8.90
CA ALA A 160 11.91 2.57 9.95
C ALA A 160 11.24 1.19 9.92
N HIS A 161 10.46 0.91 10.96
CA HIS A 161 9.64 -0.29 11.07
C HIS A 161 8.20 0.08 11.39
N ILE A 162 7.28 -0.74 10.88
CA ILE A 162 5.86 -0.68 11.22
C ILE A 162 5.48 -2.00 11.89
N GLN A 163 4.86 -1.90 13.05
CA GLN A 163 4.30 -3.04 13.77
C GLN A 163 2.79 -2.90 13.81
N ILE A 164 2.09 -3.85 13.18
CA ILE A 164 0.63 -3.90 13.14
C ILE A 164 0.17 -4.77 14.33
N SER A 165 -0.74 -4.24 15.13
CA SER A 165 -1.39 -4.92 16.25
C SER A 165 -2.81 -5.36 15.86
N THR A 166 -3.33 -6.39 16.52
CA THR A 166 -4.68 -6.93 16.23
C THR A 166 -5.82 -6.03 16.68
N ASN A 167 -5.55 -5.04 17.55
CA ASN A 167 -6.57 -4.18 18.16
C ASN A 167 -6.88 -2.93 17.34
N ASN A 168 -6.84 -3.02 16.00
CA ASN A 168 -6.90 -1.85 15.11
C ASN A 168 -5.93 -0.77 15.57
N GLU A 169 -4.66 -1.14 15.75
CA GLU A 169 -3.59 -0.23 16.16
C GLU A 169 -2.34 -0.60 15.38
N PHE A 170 -1.53 0.40 15.03
CA PHE A 170 -0.19 0.16 14.53
C PHE A 170 0.76 1.21 15.10
N SER A 171 2.04 0.84 15.19
CA SER A 171 3.09 1.75 15.63
C SER A 171 4.19 1.86 14.58
N THR A 172 4.76 3.05 14.49
CA THR A 172 5.92 3.35 13.63
C THR A 172 7.13 3.56 14.51
N LYS A 173 8.22 2.83 14.27
CA LYS A 173 9.49 2.97 14.99
C LYS A 173 10.57 3.41 14.01
N CYS A 174 11.13 4.58 14.24
CA CYS A 174 12.29 5.06 13.50
C CYS A 174 13.56 4.37 14.02
N VAL A 175 14.39 3.84 13.11
CA VAL A 175 15.66 3.19 13.48
C VAL A 175 16.77 4.24 13.68
N GLN A 176 16.76 5.31 12.89
CA GLN A 176 17.85 6.29 12.82
C GLN A 176 17.40 7.69 13.28
N THR A 177 17.19 7.86 14.58
CA THR A 177 16.66 9.13 15.14
C THR A 177 17.61 10.32 15.02
N ASP A 178 18.90 10.09 14.70
CA ASP A 178 19.85 11.17 14.42
C ASP A 178 19.44 12.01 13.21
N PHE A 179 18.66 11.46 12.28
CA PHE A 179 18.09 12.17 11.14
C PHE A 179 17.05 13.23 11.54
N HIS A 180 16.58 13.18 12.79
CA HIS A 180 15.63 14.14 13.34
C HIS A 180 16.32 15.33 13.99
N ARG A 181 17.61 15.22 14.29
CA ARG A 181 18.38 16.27 14.95
C ARG A 181 18.75 17.35 13.93
N MET A 182 18.58 18.61 14.34
CA MET A 182 19.06 19.76 13.60
C MET A 182 20.45 20.17 14.10
N SER A 183 21.28 20.72 13.22
CA SER A 183 22.63 21.19 13.55
C SER A 183 22.64 22.25 14.65
N GLY A 184 21.65 23.15 14.69
CA GLY A 184 21.47 24.14 15.76
C GLY A 184 20.77 23.61 17.02
N GLY A 185 20.67 22.28 17.19
CA GLY A 185 20.04 21.67 18.35
C GLY A 185 18.52 21.87 18.40
N ARG A 186 17.92 21.72 19.60
CA ARG A 186 16.46 21.76 19.78
C ARG A 186 15.85 23.16 19.57
N GLN A 187 16.65 24.22 19.72
CA GLN A 187 16.17 25.60 19.60
C GLN A 187 15.86 25.98 18.15
N GLU A 188 16.62 25.46 17.18
CA GLU A 188 16.38 25.72 15.76
C GLU A 188 15.07 25.08 15.26
N GLY A 189 14.71 23.92 15.80
CA GLY A 189 13.45 23.23 15.50
C GLY A 189 12.23 24.07 15.88
N ALA A 190 12.26 24.75 17.04
CA ALA A 190 11.17 25.61 17.46
C ALA A 190 10.98 26.80 16.50
N SER A 191 12.07 27.49 16.13
CA SER A 191 12.01 28.70 15.28
C SER A 191 11.41 28.44 13.88
N ARG A 192 11.63 27.27 13.28
CA ARG A 192 11.04 26.90 11.98
C ARG A 192 9.60 26.38 12.05
N THR A 193 9.09 26.09 13.25
CA THR A 193 7.69 25.66 13.41
C THR A 193 6.73 26.85 13.44
N PHE A 194 7.24 28.05 13.79
CA PHE A 194 6.48 29.30 13.83
C PHE A 194 6.62 30.16 12.55
N ALA A 195 7.72 30.02 11.80
CA ALA A 195 7.97 30.74 10.54
C ALA A 195 7.28 30.09 9.34
#